data_AF-A0A9Q4IW33-F1
#
_entry.id   AF-A0A9Q4IW33-F1
#
_cell.length_a   1.000
_cell.length_b   1.000
_cell.length_c   1.000
_cell.angle_alpha   90.00
_cell.angle_beta   90.00
_cell.angle_gamma   90.00
#
_symmetry.space_group_name_H-M   'P 1'
#
loop_
_entity.id
_entity.type
_entity.pdbx_description
1 polymer ?
#
loop_
_entity_poly.entity_id
_entity_poly.type
_entity_poly.pdbx_seq_one_letter_code
_entity_poly.pdbx_strand_id
1 'polypeptide(L)'
;PAGYGISPFLKVSRILEMIFSAYGFTLVENPFATDYQLSKMVVLNNVADTIVTGEIDYRNLMPDCTVNEFLDALFCRTGAKVYVNAGRKAVIRLLKDSIGATASADWTPLKASEPEISYTPAKQLKLSAGTSFKEAEPAADSFEKFLKPYGGIITEFTGDRDVPDELYITYQPSTGRYYKRDIVNKKKKWISSDFFPWDKATPGVEYLEITGKDECVPMAFKTGLLTPGYLAGAVNINTTLRGVAKEQGEKKQTPLAFCFAMGKTNQIIGAGALVEEYYFGSSLCRGPKGEYFQDPGGNVYRYSLVFRGEDGAFNRFFKEYDAVLRHADHVYAVQMNPDKAGLLKLDASRPVMLHGQRMMVESLKYALPLRKGRPCQVKLRSLKLLQPYDLDKEQELVPMIPQQATWKVFTYFDRDMELRVQELREQPGIIRVDVVAKEVLTKPEEGDFDMYPPPSLQDVADKRKIMYTYKGKLKYRPYPPGLTQEEVVNYRAGVIAVKI
;
A
#
# COMPACT_ATOMS: atom_id res chain seq x y z
N PRO A 1 17.62 13.95 -29.31
CA PRO A 1 16.59 14.43 -30.26
C PRO A 1 15.54 15.26 -29.51
N ALA A 2 14.89 16.21 -30.19
CA ALA A 2 13.72 16.87 -29.62
C ALA A 2 12.65 15.82 -29.25
N GLY A 3 12.02 15.98 -28.09
CA GLY A 3 11.00 15.03 -27.59
C GLY A 3 11.54 13.75 -26.95
N TYR A 4 12.84 13.49 -26.97
CA TYR A 4 13.43 12.35 -26.25
C TYR A 4 13.29 12.52 -24.73
N GLY A 5 12.89 11.45 -24.04
CA GLY A 5 12.61 11.43 -22.61
C GLY A 5 11.20 11.88 -22.23
N ILE A 6 10.36 12.24 -23.22
CA ILE A 6 8.97 12.64 -23.01
C ILE A 6 8.07 11.53 -23.54
N SER A 7 7.20 11.00 -22.69
CA SER A 7 6.23 9.98 -23.08
C SER A 7 4.84 10.24 -22.50
N PRO A 8 3.77 10.13 -23.30
CA PRO A 8 2.41 10.19 -22.80
C PRO A 8 2.01 8.87 -22.13
N PHE A 9 1.13 8.96 -21.12
CA PHE A 9 0.49 7.80 -20.51
C PHE A 9 -0.97 7.70 -20.96
N LEU A 10 -1.40 6.49 -21.33
CA LEU A 10 -2.76 6.24 -21.79
C LEU A 10 -3.72 6.14 -20.60
N LYS A 11 -4.88 6.78 -20.72
CA LYS A 11 -5.96 6.60 -19.74
C LYS A 11 -6.54 5.21 -19.82
N VAL A 12 -6.87 4.64 -18.66
CA VAL A 12 -7.53 3.33 -18.56
C VAL A 12 -8.86 3.33 -19.31
N SER A 13 -9.67 4.39 -19.24
CA SER A 13 -10.90 4.51 -20.03
C SER A 13 -10.69 4.33 -21.52
N ARG A 14 -9.65 4.99 -22.06
CA ARG A 14 -9.36 4.93 -23.49
C ARG A 14 -8.94 3.52 -23.90
N ILE A 15 -8.14 2.84 -23.08
CA ILE A 15 -7.74 1.45 -23.33
C ILE A 15 -8.95 0.53 -23.34
N LEU A 16 -9.85 0.67 -22.36
CA LEU A 16 -11.09 -0.12 -22.30
C LEU A 16 -11.96 0.10 -23.54
N GLU A 17 -12.19 1.35 -23.95
CA GLU A 17 -12.92 1.66 -25.19
C GLU A 17 -12.32 0.96 -26.42
N MET A 18 -10.99 1.01 -26.58
CA MET A 18 -10.31 0.37 -27.70
C MET A 18 -10.44 -1.16 -27.67
N ILE A 19 -10.27 -1.78 -26.49
CA ILE A 19 -10.45 -3.23 -26.32
C ILE A 19 -11.86 -3.63 -26.76
N PHE A 20 -12.89 -3.03 -26.17
CA PHE A 20 -14.27 -3.41 -26.48
C PHE A 20 -14.67 -3.10 -27.92
N SER A 21 -14.23 -1.95 -28.46
CA SER A 21 -14.46 -1.60 -29.87
C SER A 21 -13.81 -2.60 -30.83
N ALA A 22 -12.62 -3.12 -30.51
CA ALA A 22 -11.95 -4.12 -31.35
C ALA A 22 -12.73 -5.44 -31.41
N TYR A 23 -13.44 -5.80 -30.34
CA TYR A 23 -14.36 -6.94 -30.30
C TYR A 23 -15.79 -6.61 -30.77
N GLY A 24 -16.02 -5.40 -31.28
CA GLY A 24 -17.32 -4.96 -31.81
C GLY A 24 -18.35 -4.62 -30.74
N PHE A 25 -17.93 -4.38 -29.49
CA PHE A 25 -18.79 -3.94 -28.40
C PHE A 25 -18.77 -2.41 -28.25
N THR A 26 -19.93 -1.83 -27.94
CA THR A 26 -20.04 -0.44 -27.49
C THR A 26 -20.02 -0.41 -25.97
N LEU A 27 -19.04 0.28 -25.39
CA LEU A 27 -18.93 0.48 -23.95
C LEU A 27 -19.91 1.59 -23.51
N VAL A 28 -20.91 1.24 -22.69
CA VAL A 28 -22.02 2.14 -22.32
C VAL A 28 -21.83 2.75 -20.93
N GLU A 29 -21.36 1.95 -19.99
CA GLU A 29 -21.05 2.39 -18.62
C GLU A 29 -19.58 2.08 -18.34
N ASN A 30 -18.84 3.09 -17.87
CA ASN A 30 -17.43 2.97 -17.57
C ASN A 30 -17.03 3.91 -16.42
N PRO A 31 -16.85 3.41 -15.18
CA PRO A 31 -16.44 4.25 -14.05
C PRO A 31 -15.07 4.91 -14.28
N PHE A 32 -14.19 4.30 -15.07
CA PHE A 32 -12.91 4.90 -15.46
C PHE A 32 -13.05 6.05 -16.46
N ALA A 33 -14.27 6.37 -16.93
CA ALA A 33 -14.55 7.56 -17.71
C ALA A 33 -15.36 8.61 -16.93
N THR A 34 -16.17 8.17 -15.96
CA THR A 34 -17.17 9.03 -15.29
C THR A 34 -16.85 9.37 -13.84
N ASP A 35 -16.20 8.49 -13.08
CA ASP A 35 -15.82 8.76 -11.68
C ASP A 35 -14.69 9.79 -11.63
N TYR A 36 -14.79 10.74 -10.71
CA TYR A 36 -13.90 11.90 -10.64
C TYR A 36 -12.42 11.51 -10.46
N GLN A 37 -12.13 10.41 -9.76
CA GLN A 37 -10.78 9.94 -9.50
C GLN A 37 -10.39 8.80 -10.45
N LEU A 38 -11.23 7.78 -10.64
CA LEU A 38 -10.91 6.66 -11.52
C LEU A 38 -10.72 7.11 -12.98
N SER A 39 -11.35 8.22 -13.39
CA SER A 39 -11.11 8.85 -14.71
C SER A 39 -9.71 9.43 -14.91
N LYS A 40 -8.91 9.49 -13.85
CA LYS A 40 -7.51 9.91 -13.87
C LYS A 40 -6.54 8.74 -13.88
N MET A 41 -7.02 7.51 -13.79
CA MET A 41 -6.16 6.33 -13.81
C MET A 41 -5.52 6.16 -15.20
N VAL A 42 -4.21 6.01 -15.22
CA VAL A 42 -3.38 5.86 -16.41
C VAL A 42 -2.50 4.62 -16.30
N VAL A 43 -2.09 4.10 -17.46
CA VAL A 43 -1.12 3.02 -17.59
C VAL A 43 0.25 3.59 -17.89
N LEU A 44 1.24 3.20 -17.09
CA LEU A 44 2.62 3.65 -17.24
C LEU A 44 3.32 2.91 -18.37
N ASN A 45 4.26 3.58 -19.03
CA ASN A 45 5.19 2.99 -20.00
C ASN A 45 6.60 3.56 -19.82
N ASN A 46 7.61 2.84 -20.29
CA ASN A 46 9.03 3.20 -20.19
C ASN A 46 9.66 3.51 -21.55
N VAL A 47 8.84 3.72 -22.59
CA VAL A 47 9.35 4.07 -23.91
C VAL A 47 9.74 5.54 -23.91
N ALA A 48 11.03 5.82 -24.06
CA ALA A 48 11.59 7.16 -23.89
C ALA A 48 11.55 7.99 -25.18
N ASP A 49 11.27 7.38 -26.33
CA ASP A 49 11.31 8.03 -27.63
C ASP A 49 9.96 8.01 -28.37
N THR A 50 8.86 7.98 -27.62
CA THR A 50 7.50 7.82 -28.18
C THR A 50 7.06 8.95 -29.11
N ILE A 51 7.54 10.18 -28.89
CA ILE A 51 7.13 11.35 -29.67
C ILE A 51 8.20 11.87 -30.64
N VAL A 52 9.36 11.20 -30.72
CA VAL A 52 10.52 11.70 -31.51
C VAL A 52 10.22 11.73 -33.02
N THR A 53 9.34 10.86 -33.49
CA THR A 53 8.90 10.80 -34.89
C THR A 53 7.86 11.87 -35.26
N GLY A 54 7.34 12.61 -34.28
CA GLY A 54 6.23 13.56 -34.47
C GLY A 54 4.84 12.92 -34.50
N GLU A 55 4.75 11.59 -34.41
CA GLU A 55 3.49 10.84 -34.37
C GLU A 55 3.46 9.90 -33.15
N ILE A 56 2.27 9.69 -32.59
CA ILE A 56 2.07 8.78 -31.45
C ILE A 56 1.43 7.48 -31.94
N ASP A 57 2.19 6.39 -31.88
CA ASP A 57 1.65 5.03 -32.04
C ASP A 57 1.29 4.44 -30.67
N TYR A 58 0.02 4.11 -30.49
CA TYR A 58 -0.50 3.55 -29.25
C TYR A 58 0.17 2.22 -28.89
N ARG A 59 0.60 1.43 -29.87
CA ARG A 59 1.29 0.16 -29.64
C ARG A 59 2.57 0.35 -28.82
N ASN A 60 3.23 1.50 -28.98
CA ASN A 60 4.45 1.83 -28.24
C ASN A 60 4.16 2.26 -26.78
N LEU A 61 2.90 2.49 -26.41
CA LEU A 61 2.50 2.96 -25.08
C LEU A 61 1.87 1.85 -24.24
N MET A 62 1.62 0.69 -24.83
CA MET A 62 0.94 -0.43 -24.18
C MET A 62 1.92 -1.25 -23.34
N PRO A 63 1.48 -1.77 -22.18
CA PRO A 63 2.27 -2.72 -21.40
C PRO A 63 2.32 -4.10 -22.08
N ASP A 64 3.31 -4.89 -21.70
CA ASP A 64 3.47 -6.28 -22.14
C ASP A 64 2.54 -7.21 -21.35
N CYS A 65 1.23 -7.15 -21.64
CA CYS A 65 0.24 -8.05 -21.05
C CYS A 65 -0.88 -8.41 -22.03
N THR A 66 -1.58 -9.51 -21.74
CA THR A 66 -2.83 -9.85 -22.44
C THR A 66 -4.00 -8.99 -21.96
N VAL A 67 -5.08 -8.97 -22.74
CA VAL A 67 -6.33 -8.28 -22.34
C VAL A 67 -6.89 -8.84 -21.04
N ASN A 68 -6.82 -10.16 -20.83
CA ASN A 68 -7.33 -10.78 -19.60
C ASN A 68 -6.51 -10.33 -18.38
N GLU A 69 -5.18 -10.35 -18.48
CA GLU A 69 -4.31 -9.90 -17.38
C GLU A 69 -4.55 -8.42 -17.04
N PHE A 70 -4.81 -7.58 -18.05
CA PHE A 70 -5.19 -6.18 -17.85
C PHE A 70 -6.51 -6.04 -17.09
N LEU A 71 -7.55 -6.78 -17.50
CA LEU A 71 -8.87 -6.75 -16.85
C LEU A 71 -8.82 -7.34 -15.44
N ASP A 72 -8.04 -8.41 -15.23
CA ASP A 72 -7.85 -9.04 -13.92
C ASP A 72 -7.10 -8.11 -12.96
N ALA A 73 -6.10 -7.37 -13.43
CA ALA A 73 -5.42 -6.35 -12.64
C ALA A 73 -6.38 -5.20 -12.26
N LEU A 74 -7.21 -4.71 -13.19
CA LEU A 74 -8.24 -3.72 -12.86
C LEU A 74 -9.25 -4.26 -11.86
N PHE A 75 -9.68 -5.52 -12.01
CA PHE A 75 -10.54 -6.18 -11.03
C PHE A 75 -9.87 -6.23 -9.67
N CYS A 76 -8.61 -6.67 -9.57
CA CYS A 76 -7.85 -6.71 -8.31
C CYS A 76 -7.73 -5.34 -7.63
N ARG A 77 -7.53 -4.26 -8.38
CA ARG A 77 -7.37 -2.89 -7.83
C ARG A 77 -8.68 -2.18 -7.48
N THR A 78 -9.77 -2.50 -8.17
CA THR A 78 -11.00 -1.68 -8.11
C THR A 78 -12.30 -2.48 -7.98
N GLY A 79 -12.24 -3.80 -8.03
CA GLY A 79 -13.42 -4.66 -8.11
C GLY A 79 -14.21 -4.50 -9.40
N ALA A 80 -13.65 -3.86 -10.44
CA ALA A 80 -14.35 -3.64 -11.71
C ALA A 80 -14.61 -4.95 -12.46
N LYS A 81 -15.88 -5.25 -12.74
CA LYS A 81 -16.30 -6.38 -13.57
C LYS A 81 -16.94 -5.91 -14.87
N VAL A 82 -16.70 -6.68 -15.92
CA VAL A 82 -17.24 -6.47 -17.25
C VAL A 82 -18.49 -7.32 -17.44
N TYR A 83 -19.56 -6.70 -17.92
CA TYR A 83 -20.81 -7.35 -18.28
C TYR A 83 -21.11 -7.05 -19.75
N VAL A 84 -21.30 -8.09 -20.54
CA VAL A 84 -21.63 -7.98 -21.97
C VAL A 84 -22.99 -8.56 -22.25
N ASN A 85 -23.69 -8.04 -23.26
CA ASN A 85 -24.98 -8.56 -23.68
C ASN A 85 -25.02 -8.92 -25.17
N ALA A 86 -26.10 -9.61 -25.57
CA ALA A 86 -26.33 -10.03 -26.96
C ALA A 86 -26.42 -8.86 -27.96
N GLY A 87 -26.75 -7.65 -27.48
CA GLY A 87 -26.80 -6.44 -28.30
C GLY A 87 -25.44 -5.78 -28.53
N ARG A 88 -24.33 -6.48 -28.24
CA ARG A 88 -22.96 -5.97 -28.31
C ARG A 88 -22.74 -4.69 -27.48
N LYS A 89 -23.41 -4.59 -26.33
CA LYS A 89 -23.11 -3.56 -25.34
C LYS A 89 -22.24 -4.17 -24.24
N ALA A 90 -21.25 -3.41 -23.80
CA ALA A 90 -20.44 -3.71 -22.63
C ALA A 90 -20.71 -2.67 -21.54
N VAL A 91 -20.76 -3.13 -20.29
CA VAL A 91 -20.93 -2.31 -19.08
C VAL A 91 -19.84 -2.73 -18.12
N ILE A 92 -19.11 -1.76 -17.58
CA ILE A 92 -18.15 -1.97 -16.51
C ILE A 92 -18.76 -1.41 -15.24
N ARG A 93 -18.83 -2.22 -14.19
CA ARG A 93 -19.34 -1.80 -12.88
C ARG A 93 -18.43 -2.29 -11.76
N LEU A 94 -18.30 -1.49 -10.72
CA LEU A 94 -17.55 -1.87 -9.53
C LEU A 94 -18.36 -2.87 -8.71
N LEU A 95 -17.70 -3.86 -8.13
CA LEU A 95 -18.34 -4.93 -7.36
C LEU A 95 -19.21 -4.40 -6.22
N LYS A 96 -18.74 -3.38 -5.50
CA LYS A 96 -19.50 -2.69 -4.44
C LYS A 96 -20.81 -2.09 -4.96
N ASP A 97 -20.81 -1.50 -6.14
CA ASP A 97 -21.99 -0.86 -6.72
C ASP A 97 -22.99 -1.93 -7.17
N SER A 98 -22.50 -3.06 -7.69
CA SER A 98 -23.33 -4.21 -8.04
C SER A 98 -23.98 -4.86 -6.82
N ILE A 99 -23.23 -5.12 -5.74
CA ILE A 99 -23.73 -5.74 -4.51
C ILE A 99 -24.70 -4.80 -3.77
N GLY A 100 -24.34 -3.52 -3.68
CA GLY A 100 -25.15 -2.49 -3.03
C GLY A 100 -26.42 -2.12 -3.80
N ALA A 101 -26.48 -2.37 -5.11
CA ALA A 101 -27.60 -1.97 -5.96
C ALA A 101 -28.96 -2.53 -5.51
N THR A 102 -30.01 -1.78 -5.85
CA THR A 102 -31.38 -2.30 -5.80
C THR A 102 -31.55 -3.38 -6.87
N ALA A 103 -32.37 -4.37 -6.54
CA ALA A 103 -32.65 -5.47 -7.45
C ALA A 103 -33.29 -4.95 -8.74
N SER A 104 -32.85 -5.48 -9.88
CA SER A 104 -33.30 -5.08 -11.21
C SER A 104 -34.71 -5.58 -11.53
N ALA A 105 -35.11 -6.72 -10.96
CA ALA A 105 -36.42 -7.33 -11.14
C ALA A 105 -36.74 -8.32 -10.01
N ASP A 106 -38.02 -8.64 -9.84
CA ASP A 106 -38.48 -9.75 -9.01
C ASP A 106 -38.68 -11.01 -9.85
N TRP A 107 -37.89 -12.05 -9.55
CA TRP A 107 -37.89 -13.33 -10.25
C TRP A 107 -38.71 -14.39 -9.55
N THR A 108 -39.26 -14.10 -8.37
CA THR A 108 -40.16 -15.00 -7.64
C THR A 108 -41.32 -15.50 -8.51
N PRO A 109 -41.98 -14.66 -9.34
CA PRO A 109 -43.07 -15.13 -10.21
C PRO A 109 -42.61 -16.03 -11.36
N LEU A 110 -41.32 -16.03 -11.72
CA LEU A 110 -40.78 -16.81 -12.82
C LEU A 110 -40.44 -18.26 -12.41
N LYS A 111 -40.57 -18.58 -11.13
CA LYS A 111 -40.16 -19.85 -10.53
C LYS A 111 -40.98 -21.02 -11.08
N ALA A 112 -40.29 -22.09 -11.45
CA ALA A 112 -40.86 -23.37 -11.89
C ALA A 112 -40.60 -24.53 -10.90
N SER A 113 -39.69 -24.34 -9.95
CA SER A 113 -39.38 -25.28 -8.85
C SER A 113 -38.99 -24.53 -7.60
N GLU A 114 -39.10 -25.14 -6.42
CA GLU A 114 -38.42 -24.60 -5.24
C GLU A 114 -36.90 -24.54 -5.45
N PRO A 115 -36.20 -23.55 -4.85
CA PRO A 115 -34.76 -23.46 -4.94
C PRO A 115 -34.08 -24.55 -4.09
N GLU A 116 -33.12 -25.26 -4.69
CA GLU A 116 -32.19 -26.13 -3.99
C GLU A 116 -31.01 -25.31 -3.50
N ILE A 117 -30.76 -25.32 -2.19
CA ILE A 117 -29.73 -24.49 -1.55
C ILE A 117 -28.48 -25.33 -1.29
N SER A 118 -27.35 -24.89 -1.82
CA SER A 118 -26.04 -25.44 -1.52
C SER A 118 -25.23 -24.42 -0.71
N TYR A 119 -24.94 -24.80 0.53
CA TYR A 119 -24.15 -23.99 1.46
C TYR A 119 -22.67 -24.06 1.07
N THR A 120 -22.13 -22.91 0.70
CA THR A 120 -20.70 -22.74 0.40
C THR A 120 -19.95 -22.44 1.70
N PRO A 121 -18.76 -23.04 1.95
CA PRO A 121 -17.96 -22.73 3.12
C PRO A 121 -17.50 -21.26 3.10
N ALA A 122 -17.31 -20.69 4.29
CA ALA A 122 -16.83 -19.33 4.47
C ALA A 122 -15.46 -19.15 3.81
N LYS A 123 -15.30 -18.04 3.08
CA LYS A 123 -14.02 -17.64 2.49
C LYS A 123 -13.63 -16.24 2.94
N GLN A 124 -12.34 -16.02 3.11
CA GLN A 124 -11.76 -14.69 3.29
C GLN A 124 -11.05 -14.26 2.02
N LEU A 125 -11.15 -12.98 1.70
CA LEU A 125 -10.47 -12.40 0.56
C LEU A 125 -8.99 -12.18 0.85
N LYS A 126 -8.14 -12.50 -0.12
CA LYS A 126 -6.72 -12.11 -0.13
C LYS A 126 -6.38 -11.39 -1.42
N LEU A 127 -5.81 -10.19 -1.31
CA LEU A 127 -5.47 -9.33 -2.45
C LEU A 127 -3.97 -9.07 -2.49
N SER A 128 -3.36 -9.22 -3.66
CA SER A 128 -1.93 -8.97 -3.87
C SER A 128 -1.63 -8.56 -5.31
N ALA A 129 -0.42 -8.05 -5.55
CA ALA A 129 0.10 -7.67 -6.86
C ALA A 129 1.63 -7.77 -6.85
N GLY A 130 2.26 -7.56 -8.02
CA GLY A 130 3.71 -7.55 -8.15
C GLY A 130 4.36 -6.43 -7.33
N THR A 131 5.54 -6.70 -6.78
CA THR A 131 6.38 -5.73 -6.07
C THR A 131 7.83 -5.80 -6.54
N SER A 132 8.04 -6.10 -7.82
CA SER A 132 9.38 -6.31 -8.37
C SER A 132 10.20 -5.03 -8.51
N PHE A 133 9.55 -3.86 -8.53
CA PHE A 133 10.24 -2.58 -8.54
C PHE A 133 11.04 -2.36 -7.25
N LYS A 134 12.19 -1.72 -7.39
CA LYS A 134 13.04 -1.34 -6.26
C LYS A 134 12.24 -0.51 -5.25
N GLU A 135 12.33 -0.90 -3.96
CA GLU A 135 11.62 -0.28 -2.83
C GLU A 135 10.08 -0.47 -2.85
N ALA A 136 9.54 -1.35 -3.71
CA ALA A 136 8.13 -1.73 -3.69
C ALA A 136 7.85 -2.91 -2.75
N GLU A 137 8.77 -3.85 -2.61
CA GLU A 137 8.58 -5.03 -1.76
C GLU A 137 8.40 -4.64 -0.28
N PRO A 138 7.29 -5.06 0.37
CA PRO A 138 7.10 -4.85 1.80
C PRO A 138 8.06 -5.72 2.61
N ALA A 139 8.31 -5.34 3.86
CA ALA A 139 9.29 -6.02 4.72
C ALA A 139 8.73 -7.29 5.40
N ALA A 140 7.45 -7.58 5.19
CA ALA A 140 6.75 -8.74 5.72
C ALA A 140 5.55 -9.08 4.83
N ASP A 141 5.08 -10.33 4.91
CA ASP A 141 3.94 -10.81 4.11
C ASP A 141 2.58 -10.22 4.51
N SER A 142 2.50 -9.47 5.61
CA SER A 142 1.30 -8.74 6.03
C SER A 142 1.66 -7.52 6.86
N PHE A 143 0.74 -6.56 6.92
CA PHE A 143 0.94 -5.35 7.71
C PHE A 143 1.02 -5.64 9.21
N GLU A 144 0.23 -6.58 9.71
CA GLU A 144 0.19 -7.01 11.11
C GLU A 144 1.52 -7.64 11.55
N LYS A 145 2.11 -8.48 10.69
CA LYS A 145 3.44 -9.04 10.93
C LYS A 145 4.50 -7.94 10.98
N PHE A 146 4.40 -6.93 10.11
CA PHE A 146 5.30 -5.78 10.09
C PHE A 146 5.15 -4.88 11.33
N LEU A 147 3.93 -4.68 11.85
CA LEU A 147 3.68 -3.84 13.02
C LEU A 147 4.15 -4.48 14.34
N LYS A 148 4.10 -5.81 14.44
CA LYS A 148 4.35 -6.55 15.69
C LYS A 148 5.70 -6.22 16.36
N PRO A 149 6.84 -6.14 15.65
CA PRO A 149 8.12 -5.76 16.25
C PRO A 149 8.14 -4.34 16.85
N TYR A 150 7.25 -3.45 16.41
CA TYR A 150 7.18 -2.06 16.86
C TYR A 150 6.05 -1.82 17.88
N GLY A 151 5.38 -2.88 18.35
CA GLY A 151 4.25 -2.76 19.28
C GLY A 151 3.05 -1.99 18.71
N GLY A 152 2.93 -1.91 17.37
CA GLY A 152 1.91 -1.09 16.70
C GLY A 152 2.18 0.42 16.71
N ILE A 153 3.32 0.88 17.26
CA ILE A 153 3.66 2.29 17.37
C ILE A 153 4.33 2.76 16.07
N ILE A 154 3.58 3.50 15.26
CA ILE A 154 4.05 4.16 14.04
C ILE A 154 3.37 5.52 13.97
N THR A 155 4.16 6.58 13.81
CA THR A 155 3.61 7.93 13.65
C THR A 155 3.46 8.26 12.18
N GLU A 156 2.22 8.46 11.73
CA GLU A 156 1.95 9.11 10.45
C GLU A 156 2.41 10.57 10.51
N PHE A 157 3.21 10.99 9.53
CA PHE A 157 3.73 12.35 9.48
C PHE A 157 3.35 13.04 8.16
N THR A 158 2.67 14.19 8.30
CA THR A 158 2.29 15.08 7.20
C THR A 158 2.96 16.46 7.40
N GLY A 159 3.34 17.10 6.30
CA GLY A 159 3.92 18.44 6.30
C GLY A 159 5.08 18.64 5.32
N ASP A 160 5.51 19.90 5.21
CA ASP A 160 6.63 20.34 4.35
C ASP A 160 8.00 20.24 5.02
N ARG A 161 8.05 19.89 6.31
CA ARG A 161 9.28 19.86 7.11
C ARG A 161 9.86 18.44 7.15
N ASP A 162 11.15 18.36 7.43
CA ASP A 162 11.75 17.09 7.82
C ASP A 162 11.04 16.52 9.06
N VAL A 163 10.89 15.20 9.07
CA VAL A 163 10.32 14.45 10.19
C VAL A 163 11.08 14.82 11.47
N PRO A 164 10.42 15.24 12.58
CA PRO A 164 11.08 15.56 13.84
C PRO A 164 12.02 14.45 14.33
N ASP A 165 13.15 14.83 14.92
CA ASP A 165 14.18 13.88 15.38
C ASP A 165 13.73 12.98 16.55
N GLU A 166 12.66 13.39 17.24
CA GLU A 166 12.04 12.65 18.34
C GLU A 166 11.23 11.46 17.85
N LEU A 167 10.73 11.49 16.60
CA LEU A 167 9.94 10.42 16.01
C LEU A 167 10.85 9.31 15.48
N TYR A 168 10.69 8.12 16.06
CA TYR A 168 11.57 6.97 15.86
C TYR A 168 11.09 6.09 14.70
N ILE A 169 9.79 5.74 14.67
CA ILE A 169 9.17 4.99 13.58
C ILE A 169 8.07 5.84 12.95
N THR A 170 8.19 6.09 11.65
CA THR A 170 7.29 7.00 10.93
C THR A 170 6.78 6.42 9.62
N TYR A 171 5.52 6.71 9.32
CA TYR A 171 4.91 6.50 8.02
C TYR A 171 4.80 7.85 7.29
N GLN A 172 5.26 7.90 6.04
CA GLN A 172 5.15 9.07 5.17
C GLN A 172 4.04 8.84 4.12
N PRO A 173 2.84 9.43 4.27
CA PRO A 173 1.71 9.16 3.39
C PRO A 173 1.94 9.55 1.94
N SER A 174 2.74 10.60 1.68
CA SER A 174 3.03 11.04 0.31
C SER A 174 3.82 10.01 -0.49
N THR A 175 4.63 9.18 0.18
CA THR A 175 5.46 8.16 -0.48
C THR A 175 4.99 6.73 -0.22
N GLY A 176 4.11 6.52 0.76
CA GLY A 176 3.70 5.19 1.21
C GLY A 176 4.87 4.40 1.81
N ARG A 177 5.79 5.09 2.50
CA ARG A 177 7.03 4.50 3.02
C ARG A 177 7.11 4.58 4.53
N TYR A 178 7.65 3.52 5.10
CA TYR A 178 7.97 3.42 6.52
C TYR A 178 9.47 3.64 6.72
N TYR A 179 9.79 4.40 7.77
CA TYR A 179 11.14 4.73 8.12
C TYR A 179 11.39 4.54 9.60
N LYS A 180 12.62 4.17 9.91
CA LYS A 180 13.17 4.08 11.26
C LYS A 180 14.32 5.05 11.39
N ARG A 181 14.37 5.79 12.48
CA ARG A 181 15.48 6.69 12.80
C ARG A 181 16.43 6.01 13.77
N ASP A 182 17.75 6.07 13.56
CA ASP A 182 18.70 5.57 14.55
C ASP A 182 18.67 6.42 15.83
N ILE A 183 18.74 5.78 17.00
CA ILE A 183 18.58 6.49 18.29
C ILE A 183 19.78 7.40 18.59
N VAL A 184 20.98 7.01 18.14
CA VAL A 184 22.24 7.66 18.48
C VAL A 184 22.53 8.81 17.53
N ASN A 185 22.61 8.53 16.23
CA ASN A 185 23.03 9.49 15.22
C ASN A 185 21.87 10.18 14.50
N LYS A 186 20.63 9.78 14.81
CA LYS A 186 19.39 10.35 14.26
C LYS A 186 19.22 10.19 12.75
N LYS A 187 20.01 9.34 12.07
CA LYS A 187 19.82 9.09 10.64
C LYS A 187 18.55 8.29 10.38
N LYS A 188 17.82 8.69 9.35
CA LYS A 188 16.60 8.02 8.88
C LYS A 188 16.95 6.90 7.90
N LYS A 189 16.46 5.69 8.16
CA LYS A 189 16.60 4.50 7.33
C LYS A 189 15.23 4.04 6.84
N TRP A 190 15.12 3.77 5.55
CA TRP A 190 13.93 3.14 4.98
C TRP A 190 13.82 1.69 5.46
N ILE A 191 12.62 1.29 5.91
CA ILE A 191 12.39 -0.06 6.44
C ILE A 191 11.30 -0.82 5.68
N SER A 192 10.35 -0.15 5.02
CA SER A 192 9.29 -0.83 4.29
C SER A 192 8.48 0.07 3.36
N SER A 193 7.74 -0.53 2.43
CA SER A 193 6.68 0.09 1.64
C SER A 193 5.30 -0.22 2.24
N ASP A 194 4.24 0.45 1.76
CA ASP A 194 2.85 0.19 2.14
C ASP A 194 2.12 -0.78 1.19
N PHE A 195 2.85 -1.44 0.29
CA PHE A 195 2.30 -2.41 -0.67
C PHE A 195 2.08 -3.80 -0.06
N PHE A 196 1.75 -3.85 1.24
CA PHE A 196 1.35 -5.09 1.89
C PHE A 196 0.13 -5.68 1.18
N PRO A 197 0.08 -7.00 0.97
CA PRO A 197 -1.15 -7.64 0.53
C PRO A 197 -2.24 -7.46 1.59
N TRP A 198 -3.49 -7.47 1.15
CA TRP A 198 -4.59 -7.63 2.09
C TRP A 198 -4.70 -9.10 2.47
N ASP A 199 -4.43 -9.42 3.73
CA ASP A 199 -4.57 -10.77 4.27
C ASP A 199 -4.88 -10.69 5.77
N LYS A 200 -6.10 -11.04 6.17
CA LYS A 200 -6.50 -11.06 7.59
C LYS A 200 -5.98 -12.30 8.32
N ALA A 201 -5.61 -13.34 7.60
CA ALA A 201 -5.21 -14.64 8.15
C ALA A 201 -6.18 -15.22 9.18
N THR A 202 -7.49 -15.13 8.89
CA THR A 202 -8.55 -15.63 9.77
C THR A 202 -8.39 -17.16 9.97
N PRO A 203 -8.22 -17.66 11.20
CA PRO A 203 -8.00 -19.09 11.45
C PRO A 203 -9.18 -19.95 10.96
N GLY A 204 -8.89 -21.00 10.21
CA GLY A 204 -9.89 -21.98 9.76
C GLY A 204 -10.81 -21.50 8.62
N VAL A 205 -10.52 -20.36 8.00
CA VAL A 205 -11.29 -19.83 6.86
C VAL A 205 -10.47 -19.94 5.58
N GLU A 206 -11.04 -20.56 4.54
CA GLU A 206 -10.40 -20.72 3.23
C GLU A 206 -10.19 -19.37 2.53
N TYR A 207 -9.21 -19.31 1.62
CA TYR A 207 -8.96 -18.09 0.84
C TYR A 207 -9.72 -18.08 -0.49
N LEU A 208 -10.23 -16.90 -0.85
CA LEU A 208 -10.36 -16.50 -2.25
C LEU A 208 -9.19 -15.54 -2.55
N GLU A 209 -8.19 -16.03 -3.29
CA GLU A 209 -7.03 -15.22 -3.68
C GLU A 209 -7.29 -14.50 -5.01
N ILE A 210 -7.00 -13.20 -5.04
CA ILE A 210 -7.03 -12.38 -6.26
C ILE A 210 -5.69 -11.66 -6.36
N THR A 211 -4.88 -12.09 -7.32
CA THR A 211 -3.56 -11.52 -7.57
C THR A 211 -3.56 -10.76 -8.89
N GLY A 212 -3.32 -9.44 -8.82
CA GLY A 212 -3.14 -8.60 -10.00
C GLY A 212 -1.82 -8.91 -10.71
N LYS A 213 -1.83 -8.87 -12.04
CA LYS A 213 -0.61 -8.97 -12.87
C LYS A 213 0.16 -7.66 -12.98
N ASP A 214 -0.37 -6.59 -12.39
CA ASP A 214 0.29 -5.30 -12.35
C ASP A 214 1.33 -5.20 -11.25
N GLU A 215 2.23 -4.23 -11.40
CA GLU A 215 3.29 -3.91 -10.45
C GLU A 215 2.92 -2.71 -9.58
N CYS A 216 3.17 -2.82 -8.28
CA CYS A 216 3.06 -1.73 -7.32
C CYS A 216 4.12 -0.66 -7.58
N VAL A 217 3.70 0.58 -7.81
CA VAL A 217 4.61 1.69 -8.15
C VAL A 217 4.94 2.51 -6.90
N PRO A 218 6.16 2.43 -6.35
CA PRO A 218 6.54 3.21 -5.18
C PRO A 218 6.65 4.68 -5.52
N MET A 219 6.29 5.54 -4.57
CA MET A 219 6.44 6.98 -4.69
C MET A 219 7.73 7.44 -4.02
N ALA A 220 8.42 8.43 -4.58
CA ALA A 220 9.65 8.97 -4.02
C ALA A 220 9.85 10.45 -4.39
N PHE A 221 10.56 11.18 -3.52
CA PHE A 221 11.07 12.51 -3.86
C PHE A 221 12.37 12.38 -4.68
N LYS A 222 12.34 12.87 -5.91
CA LYS A 222 13.51 12.97 -6.80
C LYS A 222 13.71 14.43 -7.16
N THR A 223 14.93 14.95 -6.98
CA THR A 223 15.24 16.38 -7.16
C THR A 223 14.27 17.31 -6.42
N GLY A 224 13.73 16.86 -5.29
CA GLY A 224 12.75 17.60 -4.50
C GLY A 224 11.30 17.45 -4.97
N LEU A 225 10.99 16.77 -6.07
CA LEU A 225 9.64 16.57 -6.60
C LEU A 225 9.10 15.18 -6.26
N LEU A 226 7.85 15.08 -5.83
CA LEU A 226 7.17 13.79 -5.67
C LEU A 226 6.93 13.14 -7.04
N THR A 227 7.48 11.95 -7.27
CA THR A 227 7.41 11.23 -8.54
C THR A 227 7.13 9.73 -8.35
N PRO A 228 6.38 9.08 -9.26
CA PRO A 228 6.28 7.62 -9.32
C PRO A 228 7.59 6.98 -9.74
N GLY A 229 8.04 5.98 -8.98
CA GLY A 229 9.23 5.18 -9.24
C GLY A 229 8.96 4.01 -10.18
N TYR A 230 8.51 4.28 -11.41
CA TYR A 230 8.36 3.26 -12.46
C TYR A 230 9.73 2.89 -13.05
N LEU A 231 10.51 2.11 -12.30
CA LEU A 231 11.91 1.80 -12.57
C LEU A 231 12.11 0.62 -13.53
N ALA A 232 11.27 0.49 -14.55
CA ALA A 232 11.34 -0.59 -15.56
C ALA A 232 12.50 -0.44 -16.56
N GLY A 233 13.26 0.67 -16.47
CA GLY A 233 14.35 1.00 -17.38
C GLY A 233 13.86 1.51 -18.74
N ALA A 234 14.59 2.44 -19.36
CA ALA A 234 14.14 3.05 -20.63
C ALA A 234 14.20 2.07 -21.81
N VAL A 235 13.16 2.10 -22.64
CA VAL A 235 13.05 1.41 -23.93
C VAL A 235 13.11 2.45 -25.05
N ASN A 236 13.87 2.18 -26.12
CA ASN A 236 13.93 3.03 -27.31
C ASN A 236 13.43 2.20 -28.50
N ILE A 237 12.30 2.61 -29.09
CA ILE A 237 11.67 1.91 -30.22
C ILE A 237 11.83 2.71 -31.52
N ASN A 238 11.73 4.04 -31.42
CA ASN A 238 11.67 4.94 -32.57
C ASN A 238 13.03 5.58 -32.92
N THR A 239 14.04 5.35 -32.09
CA THR A 239 15.39 5.88 -32.26
C THR A 239 16.44 4.79 -32.08
N THR A 240 17.57 4.93 -32.77
CA THR A 240 18.74 4.06 -32.62
C THR A 240 19.63 4.47 -31.44
N LEU A 241 19.16 5.35 -30.55
CA LEU A 241 19.90 5.81 -29.39
C LEU A 241 20.13 4.63 -28.45
N ARG A 242 21.33 4.06 -28.51
CA ARG A 242 21.81 3.12 -27.49
C ARG A 242 22.44 3.97 -26.39
N GLY A 243 21.80 4.01 -25.22
CA GLY A 243 22.41 4.62 -24.05
C GLY A 243 23.78 3.99 -23.75
N VAL A 244 24.60 4.67 -22.96
CA VAL A 244 25.94 4.23 -22.53
C VAL A 244 25.91 2.95 -21.66
N ALA A 245 24.72 2.39 -21.41
CA ALA A 245 24.55 1.10 -20.76
C ALA A 245 24.95 -0.02 -21.73
N LYS A 246 26.17 -0.53 -21.53
CA LYS A 246 26.59 -1.85 -21.99
C LYS A 246 25.62 -2.89 -21.44
N GLU A 247 24.71 -3.39 -22.24
CA GLU A 247 24.20 -4.75 -22.14
C GLU A 247 23.52 -5.14 -23.45
N GLN A 248 24.05 -6.21 -24.05
CA GLN A 248 23.49 -6.86 -25.22
C GLN A 248 22.24 -7.65 -24.79
N GLY A 249 21.14 -7.50 -25.54
CA GLY A 249 20.27 -8.64 -25.82
C GLY A 249 19.00 -8.86 -25.00
N GLU A 250 18.69 -8.08 -23.95
CA GLU A 250 17.39 -8.22 -23.27
C GLU A 250 16.39 -7.15 -23.73
N LYS A 251 15.28 -7.61 -24.30
CA LYS A 251 14.10 -6.78 -24.58
C LYS A 251 13.58 -6.30 -23.22
N LYS A 252 13.93 -5.08 -22.79
CA LYS A 252 13.38 -4.49 -21.57
C LYS A 252 11.87 -4.48 -21.70
N GLN A 253 11.21 -5.24 -20.81
CA GLN A 253 9.75 -5.35 -20.79
C GLN A 253 9.15 -4.01 -20.35
N THR A 254 7.88 -3.82 -20.68
CA THR A 254 7.03 -2.74 -20.18
C THR A 254 6.00 -3.35 -19.22
N PRO A 255 6.31 -3.54 -17.93
CA PRO A 255 5.38 -4.17 -17.00
C PRO A 255 4.10 -3.36 -16.86
N LEU A 256 2.97 -4.05 -16.71
CA LEU A 256 1.69 -3.41 -16.42
C LEU A 256 1.78 -2.69 -15.06
N ALA A 257 1.54 -1.40 -15.05
CA ALA A 257 1.51 -0.62 -13.81
C ALA A 257 0.56 0.58 -13.98
N PHE A 258 -0.08 0.97 -12.88
CA PHE A 258 -1.05 2.05 -12.86
C PHE A 258 -0.60 3.21 -11.97
N CYS A 259 -1.06 4.41 -12.30
CA CYS A 259 -1.02 5.59 -11.46
C CYS A 259 -2.25 6.47 -11.71
N PHE A 260 -2.54 7.39 -10.82
CA PHE A 260 -3.45 8.49 -11.07
C PHE A 260 -2.68 9.71 -11.59
N ALA A 261 -3.17 10.31 -12.68
CA ALA A 261 -2.73 11.63 -13.13
C ALA A 261 -3.35 12.70 -12.22
N MET A 262 -2.67 13.03 -11.12
CA MET A 262 -3.18 13.87 -10.04
C MET A 262 -3.46 15.30 -10.50
N GLY A 263 -2.60 15.85 -11.37
CA GLY A 263 -2.72 17.21 -11.87
C GLY A 263 -1.63 18.11 -11.29
N LYS A 264 -1.94 19.40 -11.11
CA LYS A 264 -0.98 20.36 -10.57
C LYS A 264 -0.85 20.22 -9.05
N THR A 265 0.36 20.36 -8.56
CA THR A 265 0.68 20.57 -7.15
C THR A 265 1.79 21.59 -7.03
N ASN A 266 2.00 22.10 -5.82
CA ASN A 266 3.13 22.94 -5.48
C ASN A 266 4.05 22.24 -4.47
N GLN A 267 5.36 22.46 -4.58
CA GLN A 267 6.32 21.92 -3.64
C GLN A 267 7.48 22.88 -3.39
N ILE A 268 7.94 22.94 -2.13
CA ILE A 268 9.16 23.67 -1.76
C ILE A 268 10.38 22.82 -2.13
N ILE A 269 11.27 23.36 -2.94
CA ILE A 269 12.52 22.71 -3.36
C ILE A 269 13.73 23.50 -2.84
N GLY A 270 14.76 22.79 -2.39
CA GLY A 270 15.99 23.37 -1.84
C GLY A 270 15.83 23.87 -0.40
N ALA A 271 16.72 24.77 0.03
CA ALA A 271 16.72 25.36 1.38
C ALA A 271 15.57 26.35 1.65
N GLY A 272 14.36 26.05 1.17
CA GLY A 272 13.13 26.80 1.51
C GLY A 272 12.77 27.98 0.61
N ALA A 273 13.41 28.17 -0.55
CA ALA A 273 13.29 29.42 -1.30
C ALA A 273 12.35 29.40 -2.52
N LEU A 274 12.06 28.23 -3.11
CA LEU A 274 11.27 28.16 -4.36
C LEU A 274 10.11 27.18 -4.23
N VAL A 275 8.90 27.68 -4.46
CA VAL A 275 7.69 26.89 -4.66
C VAL A 275 7.57 26.62 -6.16
N GLU A 276 7.82 25.38 -6.57
CA GLU A 276 7.62 24.98 -7.97
C GLU A 276 6.22 24.39 -8.14
N GLU A 277 5.46 24.95 -9.07
CA GLU A 277 4.22 24.34 -9.54
C GLU A 277 4.53 23.34 -10.64
N TYR A 278 4.07 22.11 -10.48
CA TYR A 278 4.33 21.06 -11.46
C TYR A 278 3.17 20.07 -11.55
N TYR A 279 3.10 19.35 -12.67
CA TYR A 279 2.17 18.25 -12.83
C TYR A 279 2.79 16.95 -12.31
N PHE A 280 2.02 16.19 -11.54
CA PHE A 280 2.49 14.91 -11.01
C PHE A 280 1.46 13.80 -11.18
N GLY A 281 1.97 12.57 -11.20
CA GLY A 281 1.19 11.37 -11.02
C GLY A 281 1.48 10.74 -9.67
N SER A 282 0.57 9.93 -9.16
CA SER A 282 0.77 9.19 -7.92
C SER A 282 0.04 7.86 -7.93
N SER A 283 0.64 6.83 -7.33
CA SER A 283 -0.06 5.60 -7.00
C SER A 283 -0.94 5.73 -5.75
N LEU A 284 -0.81 6.84 -5.02
CA LEU A 284 -1.54 7.13 -3.78
C LEU A 284 -2.46 8.34 -3.97
N CYS A 285 -3.53 8.44 -3.18
CA CYS A 285 -4.41 9.61 -3.16
C CYS A 285 -3.85 10.82 -2.39
N ARG A 286 -2.54 10.83 -2.10
CA ARG A 286 -1.89 11.85 -1.28
C ARG A 286 -1.06 12.83 -2.11
N GLY A 287 -1.04 14.09 -1.69
CA GLY A 287 -0.16 15.14 -2.22
C GLY A 287 1.26 15.07 -1.63
N PRO A 288 2.18 15.94 -2.08
CA PRO A 288 3.56 15.99 -1.59
C PRO A 288 3.69 16.08 -0.06
N LYS A 289 2.80 16.81 0.62
CA LYS A 289 2.85 16.97 2.08
C LYS A 289 2.17 15.83 2.84
N GLY A 290 1.57 14.87 2.13
CA GLY A 290 0.88 13.71 2.70
C GLY A 290 -0.61 13.94 3.00
N GLU A 291 -1.16 15.13 2.76
CA GLU A 291 -2.61 15.32 2.80
C GLU A 291 -3.32 14.61 1.64
N TYR A 292 -4.63 14.38 1.77
CA TYR A 292 -5.44 13.95 0.65
C TYR A 292 -5.41 15.01 -0.45
N PHE A 293 -5.14 14.57 -1.68
CA PHE A 293 -5.14 15.46 -2.82
C PHE A 293 -6.56 15.95 -3.13
N GLN A 294 -6.71 17.24 -3.38
CA GLN A 294 -7.94 17.85 -3.81
C GLN A 294 -7.75 18.46 -5.20
N ASP A 295 -8.62 18.09 -6.15
CA ASP A 295 -8.55 18.64 -7.49
C ASP A 295 -9.10 20.09 -7.54
N PRO A 296 -8.86 20.84 -8.64
CA PRO A 296 -9.40 22.19 -8.79
C PRO A 296 -10.93 22.30 -8.77
N GLY A 297 -11.64 21.19 -8.98
CA GLY A 297 -13.10 21.11 -8.87
C GLY A 297 -13.59 20.87 -7.44
N GLY A 298 -12.67 20.75 -6.47
CA GLY A 298 -12.96 20.52 -5.06
C GLY A 298 -13.10 19.05 -4.68
N ASN A 299 -12.91 18.10 -5.60
CA ASN A 299 -13.04 16.68 -5.30
C ASN A 299 -11.81 16.17 -4.54
N VAL A 300 -12.04 15.52 -3.41
CA VAL A 300 -10.98 14.92 -2.60
C VAL A 300 -10.75 13.47 -3.04
N TYR A 301 -9.51 13.15 -3.40
CA TYR A 301 -9.14 11.81 -3.83
C TYR A 301 -9.06 10.89 -2.60
N ARG A 302 -9.61 9.68 -2.73
CA ARG A 302 -9.75 8.71 -1.63
C ARG A 302 -9.37 7.28 -2.00
N TYR A 303 -8.91 7.05 -3.23
CA TYR A 303 -8.45 5.75 -3.71
C TYR A 303 -6.93 5.73 -3.87
N SER A 304 -6.27 4.81 -3.20
CA SER A 304 -4.84 4.52 -3.39
C SER A 304 -4.69 3.13 -4.02
N LEU A 305 -3.66 2.94 -4.84
CA LEU A 305 -3.33 1.66 -5.48
C LEU A 305 -2.54 0.74 -4.53
N VAL A 306 -2.96 0.72 -3.26
CA VAL A 306 -2.52 -0.21 -2.21
C VAL A 306 -3.72 -1.06 -1.80
N PHE A 307 -3.50 -2.21 -1.15
CA PHE A 307 -4.62 -3.10 -0.78
C PHE A 307 -5.23 -2.78 0.58
N ARG A 308 -4.41 -2.34 1.53
CA ARG A 308 -4.80 -2.06 2.92
C ARG A 308 -5.05 -0.57 3.18
N GLY A 309 -5.58 -0.26 4.35
CA GLY A 309 -5.82 1.13 4.78
C GLY A 309 -7.18 1.67 4.34
N GLU A 310 -7.57 2.81 4.87
CA GLU A 310 -8.90 3.39 4.61
C GLU A 310 -9.12 3.72 3.12
N ASP A 311 -8.06 4.11 2.44
CA ASP A 311 -7.99 4.45 1.02
C ASP A 311 -7.56 3.29 0.12
N GLY A 312 -7.23 2.12 0.69
CA GLY A 312 -6.83 0.94 -0.06
C GLY A 312 -8.00 0.18 -0.71
N ALA A 313 -7.65 -0.69 -1.66
CA ALA A 313 -8.60 -1.42 -2.49
C ALA A 313 -9.62 -2.23 -1.67
N PHE A 314 -9.18 -2.89 -0.59
CA PHE A 314 -10.07 -3.69 0.24
C PHE A 314 -11.24 -2.87 0.77
N ASN A 315 -10.94 -1.79 1.50
CA ASN A 315 -11.99 -0.93 2.09
C ASN A 315 -12.81 -0.18 1.05
N ARG A 316 -12.20 0.19 -0.07
CA ARG A 316 -12.86 1.03 -1.08
C ARG A 316 -13.73 0.24 -2.05
N PHE A 317 -13.46 -1.05 -2.27
CA PHE A 317 -14.10 -1.84 -3.31
C PHE A 317 -14.53 -3.26 -2.91
N PHE A 318 -13.94 -3.86 -1.88
CA PHE A 318 -14.14 -5.27 -1.56
C PHE A 318 -14.72 -5.58 -0.17
N LYS A 319 -14.78 -4.62 0.75
CA LYS A 319 -15.24 -4.85 2.14
C LYS A 319 -16.60 -5.57 2.21
N GLU A 320 -17.58 -5.10 1.45
CA GLU A 320 -18.91 -5.73 1.35
C GLU A 320 -18.86 -7.11 0.71
N TYR A 321 -18.00 -7.30 -0.30
CA TYR A 321 -17.85 -8.59 -0.96
C TYR A 321 -17.21 -9.63 -0.05
N ASP A 322 -16.19 -9.26 0.73
CA ASP A 322 -15.60 -10.13 1.74
C ASP A 322 -16.63 -10.54 2.81
N ALA A 323 -17.52 -9.63 3.22
CA ALA A 323 -18.61 -9.97 4.15
C ALA A 323 -19.58 -11.00 3.55
N VAL A 324 -19.89 -10.88 2.25
CA VAL A 324 -20.71 -11.86 1.51
C VAL A 324 -19.99 -13.22 1.43
N LEU A 325 -18.69 -13.24 1.11
CA LEU A 325 -17.90 -14.48 1.02
C LEU A 325 -17.81 -15.24 2.34
N ARG A 326 -17.76 -14.53 3.47
CA ARG A 326 -17.71 -15.15 4.80
C ARG A 326 -19.05 -15.76 5.20
N HIS A 327 -20.15 -15.08 4.90
CA HIS A 327 -21.41 -15.33 5.61
C HIS A 327 -22.65 -15.56 4.75
N ALA A 328 -22.58 -15.32 3.43
CA ALA A 328 -23.77 -15.30 2.59
C ALA A 328 -23.63 -15.99 1.24
N ASP A 329 -22.44 -16.28 0.71
CA ASP A 329 -22.21 -16.72 -0.69
C ASP A 329 -22.72 -18.15 -1.06
N HIS A 330 -23.91 -18.54 -0.58
CA HIS A 330 -24.57 -19.80 -0.89
C HIS A 330 -25.19 -19.80 -2.29
N VAL A 331 -25.27 -20.99 -2.88
CA VAL A 331 -25.82 -21.18 -4.23
C VAL A 331 -27.28 -21.61 -4.13
N TYR A 332 -28.15 -20.87 -4.80
CA TYR A 332 -29.56 -21.21 -4.99
C TYR A 332 -29.74 -21.69 -6.42
N ALA A 333 -29.94 -23.00 -6.61
CA ALA A 333 -30.23 -23.60 -7.90
C ALA A 333 -31.75 -23.70 -8.07
N VAL A 334 -32.30 -23.07 -9.11
CA VAL A 334 -33.75 -22.97 -9.30
C VAL A 334 -34.11 -23.08 -10.77
N GLN A 335 -35.20 -23.79 -11.06
CA GLN A 335 -35.78 -23.84 -12.39
C GLN A 335 -36.67 -22.61 -12.58
N MET A 336 -36.48 -21.88 -13.67
CA MET A 336 -37.24 -20.66 -13.96
C MET A 336 -37.78 -20.67 -15.39
N ASN A 337 -38.90 -19.98 -15.62
CA ASN A 337 -39.52 -19.78 -16.93
C ASN A 337 -39.43 -18.30 -17.37
N PRO A 338 -38.22 -17.73 -17.57
CA PRO A 338 -38.10 -16.40 -18.14
C PRO A 338 -38.60 -16.41 -19.59
N ASP A 339 -39.21 -15.31 -20.02
CA ASP A 339 -39.60 -15.13 -21.40
C ASP A 339 -38.40 -14.69 -22.26
N LYS A 340 -38.54 -14.83 -23.59
CA LYS A 340 -37.47 -14.48 -24.53
C LYS A 340 -37.08 -13.01 -24.43
N ALA A 341 -38.04 -12.13 -24.18
CA ALA A 341 -37.78 -10.69 -24.04
C ALA A 341 -37.03 -10.37 -22.74
N GLY A 342 -37.35 -11.03 -21.63
CA GLY A 342 -36.66 -10.89 -20.35
C GLY A 342 -35.21 -11.38 -20.41
N LEU A 343 -34.94 -12.51 -21.09
CA LEU A 343 -33.58 -12.99 -21.29
C LEU A 343 -32.70 -12.02 -22.09
N LEU A 344 -33.26 -11.38 -23.12
CA LEU A 344 -32.52 -10.39 -23.94
C LEU A 344 -32.25 -9.08 -23.20
N LYS A 345 -33.06 -8.76 -22.18
CA LYS A 345 -32.94 -7.56 -21.35
C LYS A 345 -32.26 -7.83 -20.01
N LEU A 346 -31.76 -9.04 -19.79
CA LEU A 346 -31.15 -9.44 -18.53
C LEU A 346 -29.95 -8.55 -18.20
N ASP A 347 -30.03 -7.83 -17.08
CA ASP A 347 -28.90 -7.14 -16.48
C ASP A 347 -28.30 -8.01 -15.36
N ALA A 348 -27.28 -8.78 -15.70
CA ALA A 348 -26.53 -9.60 -14.73
C ALA A 348 -25.57 -8.79 -13.85
N SER A 349 -25.46 -7.46 -14.06
CA SER A 349 -24.63 -6.58 -13.22
C SER A 349 -25.35 -6.11 -11.95
N ARG A 350 -26.62 -6.48 -11.77
CA ARG A 350 -27.45 -6.11 -10.62
C ARG A 350 -28.07 -7.35 -9.98
N PRO A 351 -28.39 -7.29 -8.68
CA PRO A 351 -29.10 -8.36 -8.04
C PRO A 351 -30.53 -8.50 -8.60
N VAL A 352 -31.12 -9.66 -8.40
CA VAL A 352 -32.53 -9.96 -8.64
C VAL A 352 -33.19 -10.33 -7.30
N MET A 353 -34.50 -10.18 -7.20
CA MET A 353 -35.23 -10.67 -6.02
C MET A 353 -35.68 -12.11 -6.22
N LEU A 354 -35.48 -12.93 -5.20
CA LEU A 354 -36.10 -14.24 -5.06
C LEU A 354 -36.63 -14.36 -3.62
N HIS A 355 -37.94 -14.55 -3.45
CA HIS A 355 -38.60 -14.65 -2.13
C HIS A 355 -38.27 -13.49 -1.19
N GLY A 356 -38.25 -12.26 -1.70
CA GLY A 356 -37.93 -11.09 -0.89
C GLY A 356 -36.44 -10.94 -0.52
N GLN A 357 -35.55 -11.76 -1.09
CA GLN A 357 -34.09 -11.65 -0.89
C GLN A 357 -33.38 -11.22 -2.17
N ARG A 358 -32.39 -10.32 -2.03
CA ARG A 358 -31.49 -9.93 -3.12
C ARG A 358 -30.46 -11.03 -3.37
N MET A 359 -30.32 -11.43 -4.62
CA MET A 359 -29.34 -12.43 -5.04
C MET A 359 -28.65 -12.01 -6.33
N MET A 360 -27.37 -12.33 -6.48
CA MET A 360 -26.63 -12.11 -7.73
C MET A 360 -26.84 -13.29 -8.67
N VAL A 361 -26.98 -13.00 -9.97
CA VAL A 361 -27.05 -14.04 -10.99
C VAL A 361 -25.66 -14.61 -11.24
N GLU A 362 -25.45 -15.89 -10.96
CA GLU A 362 -24.19 -16.58 -11.25
C GLU A 362 -24.21 -17.18 -12.65
N SER A 363 -25.29 -17.90 -12.99
CA SER A 363 -25.43 -18.48 -14.33
C SER A 363 -26.88 -18.75 -14.68
N LEU A 364 -27.17 -18.74 -15.98
CA LEU A 364 -28.46 -19.09 -16.55
C LEU A 364 -28.22 -20.03 -17.75
N LYS A 365 -28.78 -21.24 -17.71
CA LYS A 365 -28.63 -22.27 -18.74
C LYS A 365 -30.00 -22.66 -19.29
N TYR A 366 -30.16 -22.63 -20.61
CA TYR A 366 -31.41 -23.00 -21.29
C TYR A 366 -31.13 -23.69 -22.63
N ALA A 367 -32.06 -24.55 -23.06
CA ALA A 367 -32.00 -25.22 -24.35
C ALA A 367 -32.64 -24.34 -25.44
N LEU A 368 -32.01 -24.28 -26.62
CA LEU A 368 -32.60 -23.68 -27.81
C LEU A 368 -33.37 -24.75 -28.63
N PRO A 369 -34.57 -24.42 -29.17
CA PRO A 369 -35.31 -23.19 -28.99
C PRO A 369 -35.96 -23.11 -27.59
N LEU A 370 -36.15 -21.88 -27.07
CA LEU A 370 -36.94 -21.64 -25.86
C LEU A 370 -38.36 -22.16 -26.07
N ARG A 371 -38.74 -23.20 -25.33
CA ARG A 371 -40.09 -23.81 -25.38
C ARG A 371 -40.78 -23.63 -24.04
N LYS A 372 -42.07 -23.26 -24.08
CA LYS A 372 -42.95 -23.34 -22.89
C LYS A 372 -42.91 -24.78 -22.37
N GLY A 373 -42.60 -24.96 -21.08
CA GLY A 373 -42.48 -26.28 -20.43
C GLY A 373 -41.07 -26.85 -20.32
N ARG A 374 -40.03 -26.19 -20.86
CA ARG A 374 -38.63 -26.50 -20.55
C ARG A 374 -38.01 -25.34 -19.76
N PRO A 375 -38.04 -25.38 -18.42
CA PRO A 375 -37.49 -24.30 -17.62
C PRO A 375 -35.97 -24.19 -17.79
N CYS A 376 -35.47 -22.98 -17.56
CA CYS A 376 -34.06 -22.64 -17.52
C CYS A 376 -33.51 -23.00 -16.14
N GLN A 377 -32.32 -23.59 -16.10
CA GLN A 377 -31.60 -23.78 -14.85
C GLN A 377 -30.86 -22.48 -14.52
N VAL A 378 -31.22 -21.85 -13.40
CA VAL A 378 -30.61 -20.63 -12.91
C VAL A 378 -29.86 -20.95 -11.62
N LYS A 379 -28.64 -20.41 -11.50
CA LYS A 379 -27.90 -20.37 -10.24
C LYS A 379 -27.82 -18.92 -9.78
N LEU A 380 -28.20 -18.68 -8.53
CA LEU A 380 -28.11 -17.39 -7.87
C LEU A 380 -27.19 -17.51 -6.64
N ARG A 381 -26.52 -16.40 -6.29
CA ARG A 381 -25.72 -16.26 -5.08
C ARG A 381 -26.41 -15.35 -4.10
N SER A 382 -26.61 -15.81 -2.87
CA SER A 382 -27.21 -14.97 -1.83
C SER A 382 -26.26 -13.85 -1.39
N LEU A 383 -26.84 -12.69 -1.09
CA LEU A 383 -26.12 -11.51 -0.59
C LEU A 383 -26.44 -11.19 0.87
N LYS A 384 -27.54 -11.74 1.40
CA LYS A 384 -28.05 -11.37 2.72
C LYS A 384 -27.30 -12.16 3.80
N LEU A 385 -26.67 -11.42 4.71
CA LEU A 385 -26.14 -11.96 5.96
C LEU A 385 -27.30 -12.37 6.85
N LEU A 386 -27.37 -13.65 7.21
CA LEU A 386 -28.53 -14.23 7.91
C LEU A 386 -28.53 -13.94 9.41
N GLN A 387 -27.37 -13.61 9.97
CA GLN A 387 -27.18 -13.32 11.39
C GLN A 387 -26.46 -11.97 11.56
N PRO A 388 -26.56 -11.31 12.71
CA PRO A 388 -25.69 -10.19 13.04
C PRO A 388 -24.26 -10.72 13.26
N TYR A 389 -23.34 -10.36 12.36
CA TYR A 389 -21.92 -10.70 12.47
C TYR A 389 -21.12 -9.47 12.92
N ASP A 390 -20.04 -9.71 13.65
CA ASP A 390 -19.09 -8.67 14.06
C ASP A 390 -18.07 -8.42 12.94
N LEU A 391 -18.55 -7.81 11.85
CA LEU A 391 -17.73 -7.51 10.68
C LEU A 391 -16.59 -6.55 11.00
N ASP A 392 -16.79 -5.67 11.99
CA ASP A 392 -15.77 -4.71 12.40
C ASP A 392 -14.56 -5.44 12.97
N LYS A 393 -14.76 -6.48 13.77
CA LYS A 393 -13.68 -7.34 14.26
C LYS A 393 -13.07 -8.22 13.16
N GLU A 394 -13.90 -8.81 12.31
CA GLU A 394 -13.44 -9.73 11.27
C GLU A 394 -12.65 -9.03 10.16
N GLN A 395 -12.96 -7.77 9.88
CA GLN A 395 -12.38 -6.98 8.79
C GLN A 395 -11.58 -5.77 9.31
N GLU A 396 -11.27 -5.74 10.61
CA GLU A 396 -10.63 -4.60 11.27
C GLU A 396 -9.28 -4.27 10.61
N LEU A 397 -9.06 -2.99 10.35
CA LEU A 397 -7.75 -2.46 10.05
C LEU A 397 -6.95 -2.33 11.35
N VAL A 398 -5.77 -2.94 11.41
CA VAL A 398 -4.89 -2.72 12.56
C VAL A 398 -4.42 -1.26 12.55
N PRO A 399 -4.69 -0.47 13.60
CA PRO A 399 -4.36 0.94 13.62
C PRO A 399 -2.86 1.15 13.84
N MET A 400 -2.34 2.25 13.28
CA MET A 400 -1.04 2.79 13.67
C MET A 400 -1.23 3.70 14.88
N ILE A 401 -0.54 3.42 15.97
CA ILE A 401 -0.63 4.22 17.19
C ILE A 401 0.48 5.29 17.14
N PRO A 402 0.15 6.58 17.24
CA PRO A 402 1.15 7.65 17.27
C PRO A 402 2.11 7.49 18.46
N GLN A 403 3.37 7.80 18.22
CA GLN A 403 4.40 7.76 19.24
C GLN A 403 4.19 8.87 20.27
N GLN A 404 4.29 8.51 21.56
CA GLN A 404 4.14 9.45 22.69
C GLN A 404 5.39 9.54 23.57
N ALA A 405 6.36 8.65 23.33
CA ALA A 405 7.62 8.57 24.05
C ALA A 405 8.77 8.29 23.08
N THR A 406 9.99 8.66 23.43
CA THR A 406 11.18 8.45 22.62
C THR A 406 12.36 7.99 23.47
N TRP A 407 13.36 7.37 22.83
CA TRP A 407 14.60 6.98 23.48
C TRP A 407 15.59 8.15 23.46
N LYS A 408 16.02 8.60 24.64
CA LYS A 408 17.04 9.65 24.80
C LYS A 408 18.36 9.03 25.24
N VAL A 409 19.43 9.35 24.52
CA VAL A 409 20.79 8.91 24.88
C VAL A 409 21.23 9.58 26.18
N PHE A 410 21.85 8.83 27.07
CA PHE A 410 22.50 9.32 28.29
C PHE A 410 23.82 8.61 28.54
N THR A 411 24.68 9.21 29.35
CA THR A 411 25.97 8.66 29.76
C THR A 411 26.21 8.87 31.26
N TYR A 412 26.80 7.89 31.93
CA TYR A 412 27.35 8.01 33.28
C TYR A 412 28.87 8.19 33.27
N PHE A 413 29.48 8.54 32.14
CA PHE A 413 30.94 8.70 32.02
C PHE A 413 31.56 9.48 33.18
N ASP A 414 31.11 10.70 33.45
CA ASP A 414 31.70 11.52 34.52
C ASP A 414 31.50 10.91 35.91
N ARG A 415 30.32 10.32 36.16
CA ARG A 415 29.98 9.66 37.42
C ARG A 415 30.86 8.43 37.66
N ASP A 416 30.95 7.53 36.68
CA ASP A 416 31.70 6.29 36.82
C ASP A 416 33.22 6.57 36.86
N MET A 417 33.71 7.59 36.14
CA MET A 417 35.08 8.09 36.29
C MET A 417 35.35 8.64 37.69
N GLU A 418 34.40 9.38 38.28
CA GLU A 418 34.57 9.91 39.63
C GLU A 418 34.53 8.82 40.70
N LEU A 419 33.66 7.81 40.54
CA LEU A 419 33.65 6.63 41.40
C LEU A 419 35.01 5.91 41.36
N ARG A 420 35.60 5.78 40.17
CA ARG A 420 36.94 5.20 40.04
C ARG A 420 38.00 6.04 40.76
N VAL A 421 37.93 7.36 40.65
CA VAL A 421 38.84 8.26 41.39
C VAL A 421 38.67 8.12 42.90
N GLN A 422 37.45 7.89 43.39
CA GLN A 422 37.18 7.63 44.81
C GLN A 422 37.80 6.30 45.26
N GLU A 423 37.62 5.22 44.50
CA GLU A 423 38.27 3.92 44.78
C GLU A 423 39.80 4.04 44.85
N LEU A 424 40.41 4.84 43.95
CA LEU A 424 41.85 5.09 43.96
C LEU A 424 42.31 5.84 45.23
N ARG A 425 41.48 6.73 45.79
CA ARG A 425 41.79 7.45 47.04
C ARG A 425 41.70 6.55 48.28
N GLU A 426 40.94 5.46 48.20
CA GLU A 426 40.81 4.49 49.30
C GLU A 426 41.96 3.47 49.33
N GLN A 427 42.84 3.46 48.32
CA GLN A 427 43.96 2.53 48.28
C GLN A 427 45.02 2.86 49.35
N PRO A 428 45.59 1.83 50.01
CA PRO A 428 46.62 2.02 51.02
C PRO A 428 47.83 2.79 50.45
N GLY A 429 48.19 3.90 51.10
CA GLY A 429 49.34 4.72 50.72
C GLY A 429 49.04 5.88 49.75
N ILE A 430 47.78 6.05 49.30
CA ILE A 430 47.35 7.19 48.49
C ILE A 430 46.58 8.18 49.37
N ILE A 431 47.04 9.44 49.42
CA ILE A 431 46.44 10.54 50.21
C ILE A 431 45.60 11.45 49.32
N ARG A 432 45.99 11.60 48.04
CA ARG A 432 45.31 12.46 47.06
C ARG A 432 45.46 11.88 45.66
N VAL A 433 44.46 12.11 44.82
CA VAL A 433 44.50 11.80 43.39
C VAL A 433 44.14 13.06 42.61
N ASP A 434 45.08 13.56 41.81
CA ASP A 434 44.87 14.68 40.89
C ASP A 434 44.47 14.11 39.52
N VAL A 435 43.27 14.42 39.04
CA VAL A 435 42.82 14.01 37.69
C VAL A 435 43.42 14.95 36.66
N VAL A 436 44.15 14.39 35.70
CA VAL A 436 44.81 15.13 34.62
C VAL A 436 43.91 15.23 33.39
N ALA A 437 43.27 14.13 33.00
CA ALA A 437 42.34 14.09 31.86
C ALA A 437 41.37 12.92 31.98
N LYS A 438 40.17 13.09 31.40
CA LYS A 438 39.17 12.04 31.18
C LYS A 438 38.86 12.02 29.68
N GLU A 439 39.04 10.88 29.02
CA GLU A 439 38.79 10.73 27.57
C GLU A 439 37.81 9.57 27.32
N VAL A 440 36.87 9.76 26.39
CA VAL A 440 35.96 8.69 25.96
C VAL A 440 36.66 7.87 24.87
N LEU A 441 36.82 6.55 25.06
CA LEU A 441 37.44 5.67 24.06
C LEU A 441 36.39 4.99 23.17
N THR A 442 35.33 4.46 23.77
CA THR A 442 34.16 3.94 23.05
C THR A 442 32.90 4.60 23.58
N LYS A 443 31.88 4.73 22.73
CA LYS A 443 30.57 5.33 23.05
C LYS A 443 29.48 4.59 22.27
N PRO A 444 28.20 4.83 22.56
CA PRO A 444 27.15 4.24 21.75
C PRO A 444 27.28 4.63 20.26
N GLU A 445 27.08 3.65 19.38
CA GLU A 445 27.20 3.79 17.93
C GLU A 445 25.87 3.51 17.20
N GLU A 446 25.86 3.75 15.89
CA GLU A 446 24.71 3.45 15.03
C GLU A 446 24.35 1.96 15.12
N GLY A 447 23.08 1.65 15.37
CA GLY A 447 22.59 0.27 15.46
C GLY A 447 22.67 -0.38 16.85
N ASP A 448 23.36 0.21 17.84
CA ASP A 448 23.49 -0.37 19.20
C ASP A 448 22.13 -0.65 19.88
N PHE A 449 21.12 0.13 19.50
CA PHE A 449 19.78 0.07 20.08
C PHE A 449 18.69 -0.33 19.06
N ASP A 450 19.08 -0.83 17.88
CA ASP A 450 18.14 -1.10 16.81
C ASP A 450 17.11 -2.20 17.14
N MET A 451 17.47 -3.13 18.02
CA MET A 451 16.57 -4.22 18.41
C MET A 451 15.43 -3.77 19.34
N TYR A 452 15.46 -2.53 19.84
CA TYR A 452 14.44 -2.05 20.76
C TYR A 452 13.31 -1.34 20.02
N PRO A 453 12.04 -1.69 20.34
CA PRO A 453 10.88 -1.01 19.79
C PRO A 453 10.82 0.46 20.28
N PRO A 454 10.00 1.31 19.64
CA PRO A 454 9.60 2.57 20.25
C PRO A 454 9.14 2.37 21.71
N PRO A 455 9.54 3.24 22.65
CA PRO A 455 9.12 3.08 24.03
C PRO A 455 7.64 3.45 24.19
N SER A 456 6.98 2.77 25.11
CA SER A 456 5.62 3.08 25.55
C SER A 456 5.60 4.12 26.68
N LEU A 457 4.43 4.65 27.02
CA LEU A 457 4.28 5.48 28.23
C LEU A 457 4.56 4.71 29.52
N GLN A 458 4.31 3.40 29.53
CA GLN A 458 4.63 2.55 30.68
C GLN A 458 6.16 2.49 30.88
N ASP A 459 6.93 2.38 29.80
CA ASP A 459 8.40 2.42 29.87
C ASP A 459 8.93 3.75 30.45
N VAL A 460 8.25 4.87 30.17
CA VAL A 460 8.56 6.17 30.77
C VAL A 460 8.25 6.18 32.26
N ALA A 461 7.07 5.67 32.65
CA ALA A 461 6.66 5.58 34.06
C ALA A 461 7.64 4.72 34.88
N ASP A 462 8.10 3.62 34.29
CA ASP A 462 9.06 2.68 34.88
C ASP A 462 10.51 3.20 34.83
N LYS A 463 10.73 4.39 34.26
CA LYS A 463 12.06 5.00 34.03
C LYS A 463 13.01 4.02 33.35
N ARG A 464 12.49 3.27 32.37
CA ARG A 464 13.21 2.19 31.70
C ARG A 464 14.49 2.72 31.07
N LYS A 465 15.60 2.05 31.42
CA LYS A 465 16.94 2.31 30.88
C LYS A 465 17.46 1.04 30.22
N ILE A 466 18.06 1.21 29.05
CA ILE A 466 18.85 0.19 28.39
C ILE A 466 20.29 0.69 28.43
N MET A 467 21.20 -0.09 28.98
CA MET A 467 22.59 0.33 29.20
C MET A 467 23.56 -0.75 28.77
N TYR A 468 24.68 -0.31 28.22
CA TYR A 468 25.84 -1.13 27.95
C TYR A 468 27.08 -0.54 28.61
N THR A 469 28.14 -1.34 28.64
CA THR A 469 29.44 -0.94 29.18
C THR A 469 30.34 -0.47 28.06
N TYR A 470 30.89 0.72 28.21
CA TYR A 470 31.82 1.36 27.29
C TYR A 470 33.13 1.68 28.00
N LYS A 471 34.16 2.01 27.22
CA LYS A 471 35.51 2.27 27.73
C LYS A 471 35.83 3.74 27.68
N GLY A 472 36.32 4.26 28.79
CA GLY A 472 36.96 5.55 28.89
C GLY A 472 38.40 5.41 29.34
N LYS A 473 39.15 6.49 29.28
CA LYS A 473 40.52 6.59 29.74
C LYS A 473 40.60 7.63 30.84
N LEU A 474 41.16 7.24 31.98
CA LEU A 474 41.42 8.12 33.11
C LEU A 474 42.93 8.33 33.24
N LYS A 475 43.35 9.59 33.14
CA LYS A 475 44.73 10.00 33.38
C LYS A 475 44.80 10.73 34.71
N TYR A 476 45.63 10.25 35.63
CA TYR A 476 45.68 10.79 37.00
C TYR A 476 47.07 10.70 37.62
N ARG A 477 47.27 11.42 38.73
CA ARG A 477 48.50 11.41 39.52
C ARG A 477 48.17 11.15 41.01
N PRO A 478 48.60 10.02 41.60
CA PRO A 478 48.44 9.73 43.02
C PRO A 478 49.51 10.41 43.88
N TYR A 479 49.22 10.68 45.16
CA TYR A 479 50.13 11.26 46.15
C TYR A 479 50.30 10.37 47.39
N PRO A 480 51.51 10.24 48.00
CA PRO A 480 52.79 10.93 47.72
C PRO A 480 53.22 10.79 46.25
N PRO A 481 53.81 11.84 45.64
CA PRO A 481 53.75 12.06 44.19
C PRO A 481 54.33 10.89 43.40
N GLY A 482 53.45 10.15 42.72
CA GLY A 482 53.80 9.14 41.75
C GLY A 482 53.95 9.70 40.32
N LEU A 483 54.45 8.86 39.41
CA LEU A 483 54.37 9.12 37.98
C LEU A 483 52.90 9.23 37.54
N THR A 484 52.64 10.00 36.48
CA THR A 484 51.30 10.10 35.89
C THR A 484 50.90 8.72 35.35
N GLN A 485 49.75 8.22 35.80
CA GLN A 485 49.22 6.92 35.39
C GLN A 485 48.05 7.12 34.41
N GLU A 486 47.84 6.12 33.57
CA GLU A 486 46.72 6.04 32.63
C GLU A 486 46.09 4.66 32.76
N GLU A 487 44.78 4.61 32.95
CA GLU A 487 44.03 3.35 32.96
C GLU A 487 42.76 3.44 32.12
N VAL A 488 42.31 2.29 31.63
CA VAL A 488 41.03 2.16 30.94
C VAL A 488 39.96 1.84 31.99
N VAL A 489 38.96 2.70 32.07
CA VAL A 489 37.85 2.59 33.03
C VAL A 489 36.57 2.27 32.26
N ASN A 490 35.84 1.27 32.74
CA ASN A 490 34.52 0.94 32.23
C ASN A 490 33.51 1.96 32.76
N TYR A 491 32.69 2.52 31.87
CA TYR A 491 31.58 3.39 32.23
C TYR A 491 30.30 2.92 31.55
N ARG A 492 29.15 3.26 32.13
CA ARG A 492 27.83 2.90 31.58
C ARG A 492 27.24 4.05 30.76
N ALA A 493 26.74 3.73 29.58
CA ALA A 493 25.93 4.63 28.78
C ALA A 493 24.81 3.86 28.09
N GLY A 494 23.82 4.58 27.58
CA GLY A 494 22.67 3.93 26.99
C GLY A 494 21.53 4.88 26.66
N VAL A 495 20.32 4.36 26.67
CA VAL A 495 19.10 5.09 26.33
C VAL A 495 18.06 4.98 27.42
N ILE A 496 17.34 6.08 27.66
CA ILE A 496 16.24 6.16 28.64
C ILE A 496 14.95 6.55 27.91
N ALA A 497 13.85 5.92 28.28
CA ALA A 497 12.53 6.29 27.78
C ALA A 497 12.12 7.65 28.36
N VAL A 498 11.73 8.59 27.50
CA VAL A 498 11.22 9.91 27.89
C VAL A 498 9.95 10.22 27.13
N LYS A 499 9.05 11.01 27.73
CA LYS A 499 7.86 11.52 27.05
C LYS A 499 8.27 12.57 26.00
N ILE A 500 7.59 12.57 24.85
CA ILE A 500 7.70 13.62 23.82
C ILE A 500 6.99 14.88 24.29
#